data_AF-A0A7R9PET0-F1
#
_entry.id   AF-A0A7R9PET0-F1
#
_cell.length_a   1.000
_cell.length_b   1.000
_cell.length_c   1.000
_cell.angle_alpha   90.00
_cell.angle_beta   90.00
_cell.angle_gamma   90.00
#
_symmetry.space_group_name_H-M   'P 1'
#
loop_
_entity.id
_entity.type
_entity.pdbx_description
1 polymer ?
#
loop_
_entity_poly.entity_id
_entity_poly.type
_entity_poly.pdbx_seq_one_letter_code
_entity_poly.pdbx_strand_id
1 'polypeptide(L)'
;MRSNCRNVTCLTYTALLLTMIFSMGEPMPITHSDHLGVDFVTFLLELVENPPDTDVEEQISDLVLNLVISYNLQFTNTAENTVVKALARISVAKTFTEKILLLLNREEDPVRIFDHQPAPPHSVLKLFVDIFTNERTSTLFYTNDTKVLIDIIVRQLTDLSPGDTRRQQYLELCRVVMRNSSYGDHQHRRDDICKCFTLIFCEESEKSVSDQQLVRNISNEFPQFFKK
;
A
#
# COMPACT_ATOMS: atom_id res chain seq x y z
N MET A 1 -20.67 12.97 3.17
CA MET A 1 -19.48 13.11 4.04
C MET A 1 -19.05 14.57 4.20
N ARG A 2 -18.58 15.26 3.14
CA ARG A 2 -18.07 16.65 3.25
C ARG A 2 -19.05 17.66 3.86
N SER A 3 -20.32 17.62 3.48
CA SER A 3 -21.33 18.58 3.96
C SER A 3 -21.80 18.37 5.40
N ASN A 4 -21.46 17.23 6.03
CA ASN A 4 -21.91 16.90 7.39
C ASN A 4 -20.81 16.11 8.15
N CYS A 5 -19.64 16.73 8.28
CA CYS A 5 -18.44 16.10 8.84
C CYS A 5 -18.45 15.90 10.37
N ARG A 6 -19.47 16.39 11.09
CA ARG A 6 -19.60 16.20 12.55
C ARG A 6 -20.62 15.12 12.93
N ASN A 7 -21.43 14.67 11.97
CA ASN A 7 -22.37 13.57 12.19
C ASN A 7 -21.64 12.22 12.05
N VAL A 8 -21.16 11.71 13.18
CA VAL A 8 -20.39 10.45 13.27
C VAL A 8 -21.16 9.30 12.64
N THR A 9 -22.43 9.11 12.99
CA THR A 9 -23.25 8.03 12.44
C THR A 9 -23.33 8.09 10.91
N CYS A 10 -23.54 9.28 10.34
CA CYS A 10 -23.56 9.47 8.89
C CYS A 10 -22.20 9.15 8.26
N LEU A 11 -21.10 9.61 8.87
CA LEU A 11 -19.76 9.32 8.39
C LEU A 11 -19.44 7.83 8.44
N THR A 12 -19.74 7.15 9.54
CA THR A 12 -19.53 5.72 9.74
C THR A 12 -20.20 4.88 8.65
N TYR A 13 -21.52 5.03 8.48
CA TYR A 13 -22.25 4.24 7.48
C TYR A 13 -21.87 4.60 6.05
N THR A 14 -21.58 5.87 5.76
CA THR A 14 -21.16 6.27 4.42
C THR A 14 -19.77 5.72 4.08
N ALA A 15 -18.83 5.78 5.03
CA ALA A 15 -17.48 5.24 4.84
C ALA A 15 -17.52 3.72 4.64
N LEU A 16 -18.33 3.01 5.44
CA LEU A 16 -18.52 1.58 5.31
C LEU A 16 -19.13 1.20 3.95
N LEU A 17 -20.21 1.88 3.53
CA LEU A 17 -20.87 1.60 2.26
C LEU A 17 -19.94 1.86 1.07
N LEU A 18 -19.20 2.96 1.08
CA LEU A 18 -18.24 3.25 0.02
C LEU A 18 -17.09 2.24 0.01
N THR A 19 -16.61 1.82 1.18
CA THR A 19 -15.60 0.75 1.28
C THR A 19 -16.09 -0.54 0.63
N MET A 20 -17.34 -0.92 0.89
CA MET A 20 -17.97 -2.09 0.27
C MET A 20 -18.11 -1.95 -1.25
N ILE A 21 -18.43 -0.76 -1.76
CA ILE A 21 -18.55 -0.52 -3.21
C ILE A 21 -17.18 -0.65 -3.89
N PHE A 22 -16.13 -0.10 -3.28
CA PHE A 22 -14.78 -0.11 -3.87
C PHE A 22 -13.98 -1.37 -3.57
N SER A 23 -14.48 -2.30 -2.75
CA SER A 23 -13.72 -3.46 -2.29
C SER A 23 -13.29 -4.41 -3.41
N MET A 24 -14.00 -4.41 -4.54
CA MET A 24 -13.67 -5.25 -5.70
C MET A 24 -12.61 -4.63 -6.63
N GLY A 25 -12.24 -3.35 -6.43
CA GLY A 25 -11.23 -2.69 -7.25
C GLY A 25 -11.65 -2.47 -8.71
N GLU A 26 -12.94 -2.42 -9.01
CA GLU A 26 -13.41 -2.08 -10.35
C GLU A 26 -13.29 -0.57 -10.61
N PRO A 27 -12.86 -0.15 -11.82
CA PRO A 27 -12.71 1.26 -12.14
C PRO A 27 -14.07 1.96 -12.13
N MET A 28 -14.14 3.06 -11.40
CA MET A 28 -15.33 3.88 -11.33
C MET A 28 -15.58 4.63 -12.66
N PRO A 29 -16.85 4.83 -13.08
CA PRO A 29 -17.16 5.68 -14.21
C PRO A 29 -16.63 7.12 -14.04
N ILE A 30 -16.11 7.70 -15.13
CA ILE A 30 -15.47 9.03 -15.17
C ILE A 30 -16.38 10.13 -14.63
N THR A 31 -17.70 9.99 -14.77
CA THR A 31 -18.71 10.96 -14.29
C THR A 31 -18.67 11.20 -12.79
N HIS A 32 -18.11 10.26 -12.01
CA HIS A 32 -18.00 10.40 -10.56
C HIS A 32 -16.67 11.03 -10.12
N SER A 33 -15.71 11.23 -11.03
CA SER A 33 -14.41 11.87 -10.73
C SER A 33 -14.56 13.32 -10.26
N ASP A 34 -15.64 14.00 -10.63
CA ASP A 34 -15.93 15.38 -10.20
C ASP A 34 -16.22 15.48 -8.69
N HIS A 35 -16.77 14.42 -8.10
CA HIS A 35 -17.13 14.38 -6.68
C HIS A 35 -16.17 13.54 -5.84
N LEU A 36 -15.62 12.47 -6.42
CA LEU A 36 -14.70 11.54 -5.78
C LEU A 36 -13.29 11.67 -6.37
N GLY A 37 -12.85 12.91 -6.58
CA GLY A 37 -11.52 13.25 -7.10
C GLY A 37 -10.48 13.48 -6.00
N VAL A 38 -9.38 14.14 -6.37
CA VAL A 38 -8.22 14.37 -5.48
C VAL A 38 -8.64 15.10 -4.20
N ASP A 39 -9.48 16.12 -4.30
CA ASP A 39 -9.89 16.91 -3.14
C ASP A 39 -10.75 16.10 -2.16
N PHE A 40 -11.51 15.12 -2.65
CA PHE A 40 -12.25 14.20 -1.80
C PHE A 40 -11.30 13.29 -1.04
N VAL A 41 -10.31 12.70 -1.70
CA VAL A 41 -9.32 11.85 -1.03
C VAL A 41 -8.47 12.65 -0.05
N THR A 42 -8.08 13.88 -0.37
CA THR A 42 -7.39 14.78 0.57
C THR A 42 -8.23 15.02 1.82
N PHE A 43 -9.54 15.25 1.68
CA PHE A 43 -10.46 15.35 2.82
C PHE A 43 -10.52 14.06 3.65
N LEU A 44 -10.50 12.87 3.01
CA LEU A 44 -10.45 11.61 3.74
C LEU A 44 -9.14 11.46 4.53
N LEU A 45 -8.01 11.81 3.93
CA LEU A 45 -6.71 11.78 4.60
C LEU A 45 -6.67 12.74 5.79
N GLU A 46 -7.25 13.94 5.65
CA GLU A 46 -7.39 14.89 6.76
C GLU A 46 -8.25 14.33 7.90
N LEU A 47 -9.32 13.59 7.61
CA LEU A 47 -10.14 12.91 8.62
C LEU A 47 -9.41 11.76 9.33
N VAL A 48 -8.47 11.08 8.65
CA VAL A 48 -7.63 10.05 9.28
C VAL A 48 -6.67 10.69 10.28
N GLU A 49 -6.05 11.81 9.92
CA GLU A 49 -5.12 12.54 10.79
C GLU A 49 -5.82 13.29 11.92
N ASN A 50 -6.97 13.90 11.63
CA ASN A 50 -7.72 14.76 12.55
C ASN A 50 -9.21 14.37 12.54
N PRO A 51 -9.58 13.27 13.22
CA PRO A 51 -10.98 12.86 13.33
C PRO A 51 -11.82 13.92 14.07
N PRO A 52 -13.15 13.94 13.88
CA PRO A 52 -14.03 14.91 14.53
C PRO A 52 -14.00 14.75 16.05
N ASP A 53 -14.12 15.85 16.78
CA ASP A 53 -14.24 15.85 18.25
C ASP A 53 -15.49 15.11 18.77
N THR A 54 -16.47 14.89 17.90
CA THR A 54 -17.67 14.09 18.19
C THR A 54 -17.44 12.58 18.12
N ASP A 55 -16.29 12.11 17.63
CA ASP A 55 -15.96 10.68 17.51
C ASP A 55 -15.45 10.10 18.84
N VAL A 56 -16.38 9.91 19.79
CA VAL A 56 -16.08 9.37 21.13
C VAL A 56 -15.56 7.93 21.09
N GLU A 57 -15.93 7.16 20.07
CA GLU A 57 -15.53 5.75 19.90
C GLU A 57 -14.22 5.58 19.11
N GLU A 58 -13.60 6.68 18.67
CA GLU A 58 -12.32 6.72 17.92
C GLU A 58 -12.29 5.82 16.66
N GLN A 59 -13.46 5.59 16.05
CA GLN A 59 -13.62 4.63 14.95
C GLN A 59 -13.48 5.28 13.56
N ILE A 60 -13.66 6.59 13.45
CA ILE A 60 -13.74 7.28 12.15
C ILE A 60 -12.42 7.16 11.40
N SER A 61 -11.29 7.27 12.11
CA SER A 61 -9.96 7.16 11.50
C SER A 61 -9.79 5.81 10.80
N ASP A 62 -10.17 4.70 11.43
CA ASP A 62 -10.05 3.35 10.84
C ASP A 62 -11.03 3.11 9.70
N LEU A 63 -12.28 3.56 9.84
CA LEU A 63 -13.29 3.41 8.78
C LEU A 63 -12.91 4.21 7.53
N VAL A 64 -12.40 5.43 7.70
CA VAL A 64 -11.96 6.26 6.58
C VAL A 64 -10.66 5.74 5.98
N LEU A 65 -9.76 5.18 6.80
CA LEU A 65 -8.57 4.49 6.31
C LEU A 65 -8.94 3.35 5.36
N ASN A 66 -9.90 2.49 5.76
CA ASN A 66 -10.39 1.40 4.93
C ASN A 66 -11.02 1.89 3.64
N LEU A 67 -11.71 3.04 3.67
CA LEU A 67 -12.23 3.69 2.47
C LEU A 67 -11.10 4.13 1.53
N VAL A 68 -10.03 4.75 2.05
CA VAL A 68 -8.89 5.18 1.22
C VAL A 68 -8.20 3.95 0.60
N ILE A 69 -8.00 2.89 1.37
CA ILE A 69 -7.37 1.64 0.91
C ILE A 69 -8.22 0.98 -0.19
N SER A 70 -9.53 0.84 0.02
CA SER A 70 -10.45 0.25 -0.97
C SER A 70 -10.55 1.09 -2.23
N TYR A 71 -10.69 2.40 -2.10
CA TYR A 71 -10.72 3.31 -3.24
C TYR A 71 -9.43 3.25 -4.07
N ASN A 72 -8.28 2.98 -3.45
CA ASN A 72 -7.01 2.82 -4.17
C ASN A 72 -7.01 1.60 -5.11
N LEU A 73 -7.74 0.51 -4.79
CA LEU A 73 -7.70 -0.75 -5.55
C LEU A 73 -8.00 -0.58 -7.05
N GLN A 74 -8.88 0.37 -7.39
CA GLN A 74 -9.35 0.58 -8.76
C GLN A 74 -8.28 1.07 -9.75
N PHE A 75 -7.15 1.59 -9.24
CA PHE A 75 -6.12 2.18 -10.09
C PHE A 75 -5.06 1.15 -10.48
N THR A 76 -4.89 0.89 -11.77
CA THR A 76 -3.79 0.07 -12.29
C THR A 76 -2.54 0.89 -12.61
N ASN A 77 -2.70 2.19 -12.89
CA ASN A 77 -1.62 3.11 -13.22
C ASN A 77 -1.43 4.16 -12.11
N THR A 78 -0.26 4.16 -11.48
CA THR A 78 0.12 5.12 -10.43
C THR A 78 0.07 6.58 -10.90
N ALA A 79 0.32 6.86 -12.18
CA ALA A 79 0.26 8.24 -12.72
C ALA A 79 -1.17 8.80 -12.76
N GLU A 80 -2.17 7.93 -12.90
CA GLU A 80 -3.58 8.32 -12.91
C GLU A 80 -4.20 8.25 -11.50
N ASN A 81 -3.56 7.51 -10.59
CA ASN A 81 -4.03 7.23 -9.25
C ASN A 81 -4.31 8.49 -8.42
N THR A 82 -5.60 8.72 -8.14
CA THR A 82 -6.09 9.85 -7.37
C THR A 82 -5.59 9.84 -5.92
N VAL A 83 -5.40 8.67 -5.32
CA VAL A 83 -4.88 8.54 -3.94
C VAL A 83 -3.44 9.00 -3.86
N VAL A 84 -2.60 8.55 -4.81
CA VAL A 84 -1.19 8.97 -4.88
C VAL A 84 -1.09 10.47 -5.15
N LYS A 85 -1.93 11.02 -6.05
CA LYS A 85 -2.00 12.47 -6.29
C LYS A 85 -2.41 13.25 -5.05
N ALA A 86 -3.34 12.74 -4.25
CA ALA A 86 -3.77 13.36 -3.00
C ALA A 86 -2.67 13.31 -1.92
N LEU A 87 -2.04 12.15 -1.73
CA LEU A 87 -0.91 11.95 -0.83
C LEU A 87 0.27 12.86 -1.19
N ALA A 88 0.53 13.09 -2.48
CA ALA A 88 1.60 13.97 -2.93
C ALA A 88 1.38 15.46 -2.57
N ARG A 89 0.12 15.87 -2.31
CA ARG A 89 -0.24 17.26 -1.93
C ARG A 89 -0.10 17.52 -0.43
N ILE A 90 -0.16 16.49 0.41
CA ILE A 90 -0.05 16.66 1.87
C ILE A 90 1.41 16.58 2.31
N SER A 91 1.74 17.31 3.38
CA SER A 91 3.10 17.36 3.92
C SER A 91 3.35 16.37 5.06
N VAL A 92 2.29 15.98 5.78
CA VAL A 92 2.35 15.10 6.94
C VAL A 92 1.16 14.16 6.88
N ALA A 93 1.41 12.86 7.05
CA ALA A 93 0.43 11.78 7.01
C ALA A 93 0.73 10.73 8.09
N LYS A 94 1.05 11.19 9.30
CA LYS A 94 1.68 10.35 10.34
C LYS A 94 0.75 9.21 10.77
N THR A 95 -0.48 9.54 11.17
CA THR A 95 -1.45 8.56 11.63
C THR A 95 -1.79 7.58 10.51
N PHE A 96 -1.94 8.09 9.29
CA PHE A 96 -2.17 7.28 8.10
C PHE A 96 -1.05 6.26 7.87
N THR A 97 0.22 6.72 7.82
CA THR A 97 1.37 5.84 7.56
C THR A 97 1.58 4.81 8.65
N GLU A 98 1.41 5.19 9.93
CA GLU A 98 1.53 4.27 11.06
C GLU A 98 0.46 3.16 11.02
N LYS A 99 -0.80 3.52 10.74
CA LYS A 99 -1.90 2.55 10.67
C LYS A 99 -1.76 1.60 9.48
N ILE A 100 -1.42 2.06 8.28
CA ILE A 100 -1.23 1.13 7.14
C ILE A 100 -0.03 0.22 7.34
N LEU A 101 1.05 0.70 7.99
CA LEU A 101 2.21 -0.14 8.31
C LEU A 101 1.86 -1.22 9.33
N LEU A 102 1.01 -0.89 10.31
CA LEU A 102 0.50 -1.86 11.28
C LEU A 102 -0.36 -2.94 10.60
N LEU A 103 -1.26 -2.54 9.69
CA LEU A 103 -2.07 -3.48 8.91
C LEU A 103 -1.20 -4.43 8.08
N LEU A 104 -0.19 -3.89 7.38
CA LEU A 104 0.74 -4.68 6.60
C LEU A 104 1.51 -5.67 7.50
N ASN A 105 2.02 -5.22 8.64
CA ASN A 105 2.75 -6.09 9.56
C ASN A 105 1.91 -7.27 10.07
N ARG A 106 0.60 -7.07 10.22
CA ARG A 106 -0.37 -8.10 10.64
C ARG A 106 -0.84 -9.01 9.51
N GLU A 107 -0.45 -8.75 8.26
CA GLU A 107 -1.02 -9.38 7.06
C GLU A 107 -2.55 -9.29 7.02
N GLU A 108 -3.09 -8.16 7.49
CA GLU A 108 -4.51 -7.92 7.55
C GLU A 108 -4.96 -7.12 6.32
N ASP A 109 -5.97 -7.64 5.61
CA ASP A 109 -6.65 -6.92 4.53
C ASP A 109 -8.05 -6.49 4.99
N PRO A 110 -8.22 -5.24 5.48
CA PRO A 110 -9.50 -4.79 6.01
C PRO A 110 -10.54 -4.52 4.92
N VAL A 111 -10.14 -4.53 3.65
CA VAL A 111 -11.02 -4.28 2.50
C VAL A 111 -11.63 -5.58 1.97
N ARG A 112 -11.06 -6.73 2.33
CA ARG A 112 -11.59 -8.04 1.95
C ARG A 112 -12.82 -8.42 2.79
N ILE A 113 -13.92 -7.70 2.56
CA ILE A 113 -15.20 -7.86 3.26
C ILE A 113 -16.03 -9.01 2.66
N PHE A 114 -15.88 -9.27 1.36
CA PHE A 114 -16.65 -10.26 0.61
C PHE A 114 -15.75 -11.34 -0.02
N ASP A 115 -16.27 -12.55 -0.13
CA ASP A 115 -15.60 -13.69 -0.79
C ASP A 115 -15.92 -13.81 -2.30
N HIS A 116 -16.21 -12.68 -2.94
CA HIS A 116 -16.49 -12.64 -4.37
C HIS A 116 -15.27 -13.01 -5.22
N GLN A 117 -15.54 -13.58 -6.40
CA GLN A 117 -14.51 -13.98 -7.36
C GLN A 117 -14.64 -13.18 -8.66
N PRO A 118 -13.52 -12.81 -9.31
CA PRO A 118 -12.14 -13.04 -8.87
C PRO A 118 -11.77 -12.19 -7.65
N ALA A 119 -10.98 -12.75 -6.74
CA ALA A 119 -10.51 -12.00 -5.57
C ALA A 119 -9.55 -10.86 -6.00
N PRO A 120 -9.75 -9.63 -5.52
CA PRO A 120 -8.83 -8.52 -5.79
C PRO A 120 -7.46 -8.77 -5.14
N PRO A 121 -6.40 -8.06 -5.59
CA PRO A 121 -5.10 -8.11 -4.95
C PRO A 121 -5.17 -7.62 -3.49
N HIS A 122 -4.21 -8.01 -2.66
CA HIS A 122 -4.14 -7.55 -1.27
C HIS A 122 -4.07 -6.02 -1.23
N SER A 123 -5.08 -5.40 -0.62
CA SER A 123 -5.35 -3.97 -0.78
C SER A 123 -4.28 -3.07 -0.15
N VAL A 124 -3.85 -3.41 1.07
CA VAL A 124 -2.78 -2.73 1.80
C VAL A 124 -1.44 -2.85 1.06
N LEU A 125 -1.06 -4.07 0.65
CA LEU A 125 0.18 -4.30 -0.09
C LEU A 125 0.20 -3.53 -1.42
N LYS A 126 -0.92 -3.54 -2.15
CA LYS A 126 -1.09 -2.76 -3.39
C LYS A 126 -0.93 -1.26 -3.13
N LEU A 127 -1.52 -0.73 -2.05
CA LEU A 127 -1.35 0.66 -1.64
C LEU A 127 0.12 1.01 -1.35
N PHE A 128 0.86 0.16 -0.65
CA PHE A 128 2.29 0.36 -0.41
C PHE A 128 3.09 0.43 -1.71
N VAL A 129 2.83 -0.45 -2.67
CA VAL A 129 3.49 -0.40 -3.98
C VAL A 129 3.22 0.93 -4.68
N ASP A 130 1.97 1.40 -4.70
CA ASP A 130 1.63 2.69 -5.32
C ASP A 130 2.31 3.88 -4.66
N ILE A 131 2.28 3.93 -3.32
CA ILE A 131 2.90 4.99 -2.53
C ILE A 131 4.41 5.04 -2.80
N PHE A 132 5.08 3.90 -2.79
CA PHE A 132 6.53 3.86 -2.99
C PHE A 132 6.93 3.95 -4.46
N THR A 133 6.02 3.76 -5.41
CA THR A 133 6.29 3.99 -6.84
C THR A 133 6.51 5.48 -7.15
N ASN A 134 5.92 6.38 -6.37
CA ASN A 134 6.07 7.82 -6.51
C ASN A 134 7.01 8.40 -5.44
N GLU A 135 8.09 9.06 -5.87
CA GLU A 135 9.12 9.63 -4.99
C GLU A 135 8.57 10.69 -4.02
N ARG A 136 7.55 11.45 -4.41
CA ARG A 136 6.97 12.45 -3.51
C ARG A 136 6.22 11.77 -2.36
N THR A 137 5.45 10.72 -2.64
CA THR A 137 4.65 10.03 -1.62
C THR A 137 5.49 9.12 -0.73
N SER A 138 6.61 8.57 -1.22
CA SER A 138 7.54 7.80 -0.38
C SER A 138 8.16 8.64 0.75
N THR A 139 8.32 9.96 0.54
CA THR A 139 8.85 10.89 1.58
C THR A 139 7.95 11.06 2.79
N LEU A 140 6.70 10.56 2.74
CA LEU A 140 5.81 10.53 3.91
C LEU A 140 6.28 9.53 4.97
N PHE A 141 7.11 8.55 4.60
CA PHE A 141 7.66 7.56 5.51
C PHE A 141 9.01 8.02 6.02
N TYR A 142 9.20 7.98 7.35
CA TYR A 142 10.51 8.23 7.92
C TYR A 142 11.44 7.04 7.68
N THR A 143 12.75 7.26 7.86
CA THR A 143 13.76 6.20 7.69
C THR A 143 13.48 4.99 8.58
N ASN A 144 12.96 5.19 9.80
CA ASN A 144 12.62 4.09 10.70
C ASN A 144 11.41 3.30 10.20
N ASP A 145 10.37 3.96 9.70
CA ASP A 145 9.21 3.30 9.12
C ASP A 145 9.60 2.48 7.89
N THR A 146 10.51 3.01 7.07
CA THR A 146 11.08 2.31 5.92
C THR A 146 11.87 1.07 6.34
N LYS A 147 12.64 1.15 7.44
CA LYS A 147 13.35 -0.03 7.99
C LYS A 147 12.38 -1.10 8.46
N VAL A 148 11.32 -0.73 9.17
CA VAL A 148 10.25 -1.64 9.59
C VAL A 148 9.57 -2.27 8.37
N LEU A 149 9.28 -1.48 7.34
CA LEU A 149 8.73 -1.98 6.08
C LEU A 149 9.64 -3.03 5.43
N ILE A 150 10.96 -2.78 5.39
CA ILE A 150 11.95 -3.74 4.89
C ILE A 150 11.97 -5.02 5.74
N ASP A 151 11.86 -4.92 7.07
CA ASP A 151 11.78 -6.08 7.94
C ASP A 151 10.54 -6.94 7.63
N ILE A 152 9.39 -6.32 7.33
CA ILE A 152 8.18 -7.01 6.88
C ILE A 152 8.41 -7.68 5.52
N ILE A 153 8.97 -6.95 4.54
CA ILE A 153 9.25 -7.47 3.19
C ILE A 153 10.15 -8.71 3.28
N VAL A 154 11.25 -8.67 4.02
CA VAL A 154 12.19 -9.79 4.16
C VAL A 154 11.51 -11.00 4.80
N ARG A 155 10.71 -10.78 5.84
CA ARG A 155 9.92 -11.84 6.50
C ARG A 155 8.97 -12.49 5.50
N GLN A 156 8.19 -11.69 4.78
CA GLN A 156 7.20 -12.21 3.83
C GLN A 156 7.82 -12.92 2.63
N LEU A 157 8.93 -12.42 2.07
CA LEU A 157 9.63 -13.11 0.98
C LEU A 157 10.20 -14.47 1.43
N THR A 158 10.54 -14.61 2.71
CA THR A 158 11.02 -15.87 3.29
C THR A 158 9.89 -16.86 3.54
N ASP A 159 8.74 -16.38 4.05
CA ASP A 159 7.61 -17.24 4.46
C ASP A 159 6.72 -17.66 3.28
N LEU A 160 6.59 -16.81 2.25
CA LEU A 160 5.74 -17.08 1.09
C LEU A 160 6.35 -18.14 0.18
N SER A 161 5.50 -19.03 -0.35
CA SER A 161 5.89 -20.11 -1.26
C SER A 161 5.78 -19.71 -2.74
N PRO A 162 6.46 -20.43 -3.66
CA PRO A 162 6.35 -20.19 -5.10
C PRO A 162 4.91 -20.30 -5.60
N GLY A 163 4.47 -19.30 -6.37
CA GLY A 163 3.11 -19.23 -6.92
C GLY A 163 2.08 -18.53 -6.03
N ASP A 164 2.46 -18.07 -4.83
CA ASP A 164 1.65 -17.09 -4.10
C ASP A 164 1.81 -15.72 -4.78
N THR A 165 0.71 -15.16 -5.26
CA THR A 165 0.70 -13.88 -5.99
C THR A 165 1.21 -12.71 -5.15
N ARG A 166 1.10 -12.77 -3.82
CA ARG A 166 1.64 -11.74 -2.91
C ARG A 166 3.15 -11.64 -2.96
N ARG A 167 3.85 -12.75 -3.26
CA ARG A 167 5.31 -12.77 -3.31
C ARG A 167 5.84 -11.81 -4.38
N GLN A 168 5.19 -11.77 -5.54
CA GLN A 168 5.51 -10.82 -6.61
C GLN A 168 5.26 -9.38 -6.20
N GLN A 169 4.17 -9.13 -5.46
CA GLN A 169 3.87 -7.79 -4.96
C GLN A 169 4.89 -7.34 -3.90
N TYR A 170 5.35 -8.23 -3.02
CA TYR A 170 6.44 -7.93 -2.07
C TYR A 170 7.79 -7.73 -2.77
N LEU A 171 8.08 -8.45 -3.87
CA LEU A 171 9.25 -8.21 -4.69
C LEU A 171 9.20 -6.83 -5.37
N GLU A 172 8.05 -6.46 -5.93
CA GLU A 172 7.88 -5.12 -6.51
C GLU A 172 7.94 -4.04 -5.43
N LEU A 173 7.35 -4.27 -4.25
CA LEU A 173 7.47 -3.35 -3.12
C LEU A 173 8.93 -3.16 -2.71
N CYS A 174 9.70 -4.25 -2.61
CA CYS A 174 11.14 -4.20 -2.35
C CYS A 174 11.86 -3.32 -3.37
N ARG A 175 11.57 -3.52 -4.67
CA ARG A 175 12.14 -2.73 -5.77
C ARG A 175 11.84 -1.24 -5.64
N VAL A 176 10.58 -0.87 -5.42
CA VAL A 176 10.20 0.56 -5.35
C VAL A 176 10.69 1.22 -4.07
N VAL A 177 10.78 0.49 -2.96
CA VAL A 177 11.44 0.97 -1.72
C VAL A 177 12.92 1.24 -1.98
N MET A 178 13.64 0.35 -2.67
CA MET A 178 15.05 0.56 -3.02
C MET A 178 15.24 1.77 -3.94
N ARG A 179 14.31 2.02 -4.87
CA ARG A 179 14.39 3.11 -5.84
C ARG A 179 14.13 4.48 -5.21
N ASN A 180 13.05 4.58 -4.44
CA ASN A 180 12.42 5.85 -4.10
C ASN A 180 12.51 6.20 -2.61
N SER A 181 13.36 5.50 -1.84
CA SER A 181 13.65 5.84 -0.44
C SER A 181 15.14 6.05 -0.20
N SER A 182 15.52 6.41 1.04
CA SER A 182 16.92 6.53 1.48
C SER A 182 17.66 5.18 1.63
N TYR A 183 17.22 4.13 0.94
CA TYR A 183 17.78 2.78 1.09
C TYR A 183 19.29 2.72 0.83
N GLY A 184 19.78 3.50 -0.14
CA GLY A 184 21.20 3.57 -0.46
C GLY A 184 22.10 4.00 0.71
N ASP A 185 21.57 4.81 1.63
CA ASP A 185 22.31 5.35 2.76
C ASP A 185 22.45 4.32 3.89
N HIS A 186 21.38 3.59 4.21
CA HIS A 186 21.36 2.68 5.36
C HIS A 186 21.54 1.20 5.01
N GLN A 187 21.17 0.77 3.80
CA GLN A 187 21.28 -0.63 3.32
C GLN A 187 20.76 -1.67 4.33
N HIS A 188 19.71 -1.30 5.07
CA HIS A 188 19.10 -2.12 6.12
C HIS A 188 18.68 -3.49 5.57
N ARG A 189 19.02 -4.57 6.27
CA ARG A 189 18.75 -5.97 5.89
C ARG A 189 19.27 -6.38 4.49
N ARG A 190 20.22 -5.64 3.88
CA ARG A 190 20.73 -5.97 2.53
C ARG A 190 21.15 -7.43 2.38
N ASP A 191 21.93 -7.95 3.32
CA ASP A 191 22.42 -9.32 3.24
C ASP A 191 21.29 -10.35 3.34
N ASP A 192 20.20 -10.05 4.05
CA ASP A 192 19.03 -10.93 4.11
C ASP A 192 18.20 -10.86 2.82
N ILE A 193 18.06 -9.68 2.21
CA ILE A 193 17.45 -9.54 0.88
C ILE A 193 18.24 -10.35 -0.15
N CYS A 194 19.58 -10.27 -0.13
CA CYS A 194 20.44 -11.07 -1.00
C CYS A 194 20.22 -12.58 -0.79
N LYS A 195 20.06 -13.04 0.46
CA LYS A 195 19.73 -14.43 0.76
C LYS A 195 18.37 -14.81 0.19
N CYS A 196 17.33 -14.01 0.42
CA CYS A 196 15.99 -14.25 -0.14
C CYS A 196 16.04 -14.37 -1.67
N PHE A 197 16.74 -13.45 -2.34
CA PHE A 197 16.88 -13.46 -3.80
C PHE A 197 17.62 -14.70 -4.30
N THR A 198 18.67 -15.12 -3.60
CA THR A 198 19.41 -16.35 -3.92
C THR A 198 18.52 -17.58 -3.76
N LEU A 199 17.74 -17.66 -2.67
CA LEU A 199 16.82 -18.76 -2.43
C LEU A 199 15.77 -18.85 -3.54
N ILE A 200 15.10 -17.74 -3.87
CA ILE A 200 14.11 -17.68 -4.97
C ILE A 200 14.75 -18.09 -6.30
N PHE A 201 15.98 -17.65 -6.57
CA PHE A 201 16.70 -18.01 -7.79
C PHE A 201 17.01 -19.52 -7.89
N CYS A 202 17.25 -20.18 -6.75
CA CYS A 202 17.53 -21.61 -6.68
C CYS A 202 16.28 -22.50 -6.66
N GLU A 203 15.08 -21.94 -6.58
CA GLU A 203 13.84 -22.73 -6.61
C GLU A 203 13.66 -23.43 -7.98
N GLU A 204 13.35 -24.72 -7.96
CA GLU A 204 13.21 -25.55 -9.18
C GLU A 204 11.76 -25.62 -9.71
N SER A 205 10.81 -24.96 -9.04
CA SER A 205 9.39 -25.01 -9.39
C SER A 205 9.06 -24.18 -10.63
N GLU A 206 8.19 -24.66 -11.52
CA GLU A 206 7.70 -23.84 -12.65
C GLU A 206 6.99 -22.56 -12.17
N LYS A 207 6.41 -22.59 -10.97
CA LYS A 207 5.73 -21.44 -10.36
C LYS A 207 6.69 -20.33 -9.93
N SER A 208 7.98 -20.62 -9.70
CA SER A 208 8.97 -19.60 -9.31
C SER A 208 9.56 -18.84 -10.49
N VAL A 209 9.32 -19.27 -11.74
CA VAL A 209 9.94 -18.66 -12.94
C VAL A 209 9.67 -17.15 -13.04
N SER A 210 8.44 -16.74 -12.72
CA SER A 210 8.04 -15.32 -12.72
C SER A 210 8.74 -14.53 -11.61
N ASP A 211 8.78 -15.07 -10.39
CA ASP A 211 9.49 -14.49 -9.24
C ASP A 211 11.00 -14.35 -9.54
N GLN A 212 11.60 -15.36 -10.17
CA GLN A 212 13.01 -15.35 -10.58
C GLN A 212 13.30 -14.27 -11.62
N GLN A 213 12.41 -14.06 -12.58
CA GLN A 213 12.53 -12.97 -13.55
C GLN A 213 12.49 -11.61 -12.85
N LEU A 214 11.57 -11.42 -11.89
CA LEU A 214 11.51 -10.19 -11.09
C LEU A 214 12.80 -9.97 -10.29
N VAL A 215 13.28 -10.99 -9.58
CA VAL A 215 14.55 -10.92 -8.82
C VAL A 215 15.73 -10.55 -9.72
N ARG A 216 15.82 -11.12 -10.93
CA ARG A 216 16.84 -10.76 -11.93
C ARG A 216 16.73 -9.29 -12.36
N ASN A 217 15.51 -8.82 -12.64
CA ASN A 217 15.26 -7.44 -13.03
C ASN A 217 15.68 -6.47 -11.92
N ILE A 218 15.31 -6.75 -10.66
CA ILE A 218 15.67 -5.93 -9.50
C ILE A 218 17.21 -5.92 -9.32
N SER A 219 17.85 -7.09 -9.39
CA SER A 219 19.30 -7.21 -9.21
C SER A 219 20.10 -6.48 -10.31
N ASN A 220 19.55 -6.42 -11.52
CA ASN A 220 20.14 -5.68 -12.64
C ASN A 220 19.90 -4.17 -12.56
N GLU A 221 18.79 -3.76 -11.96
CA GLU A 221 18.47 -2.34 -11.75
C GLU A 221 19.37 -1.72 -10.66
N PHE A 222 19.69 -2.47 -9.61
CA PHE A 222 20.50 -1.99 -8.49
C PHE A 222 21.81 -2.78 -8.32
N PRO A 223 22.71 -2.78 -9.31
CA PRO A 223 23.93 -3.57 -9.26
C PRO A 223 24.80 -3.25 -8.04
N GLN A 224 24.78 -2.00 -7.53
CA GLN A 224 25.52 -1.56 -6.36
C GLN A 224 25.16 -2.29 -5.06
N PHE A 225 23.98 -2.90 -4.97
CA PHE A 225 23.55 -3.63 -3.77
C PHE A 225 23.80 -5.14 -3.89
N PHE A 226 23.87 -5.69 -5.11
CA PHE A 226 23.83 -7.14 -5.35
C PHE A 226 25.05 -7.70 -6.08
N LYS A 227 25.81 -6.88 -6.80
CA LYS A 227 27.03 -7.32 -7.51
C LYS A 227 28.26 -6.87 -6.71
N LYS A 228 29.12 -7.83 -6.37
CA LYS A 228 30.49 -7.59 -5.88
C LYS A 228 31.48 -7.83 -7.01
#